data_AF-A0A843KRD6-F1
#
_entry.id   AF-A0A843KRD6-F1
#
_cell.length_a   1.000
_cell.length_b   1.000
_cell.length_c   1.000
_cell.angle_alpha   90.00
_cell.angle_beta   90.00
_cell.angle_gamma   90.00
#
_symmetry.space_group_name_H-M   'P 1'
#
loop_
_entity.id
_entity.type
_entity.pdbx_description
1 polymer ?
#
loop_
_entity_poly.entity_id
_entity_poly.type
_entity_poly.pdbx_seq_one_letter_code
_entity_poly.pdbx_strand_id
1 'polypeptide(L)'
;MPYYTESESQQLREKFEEIVVPWPEVTKKTMFGSPTYSARGTIFAMLVNGGIILSQLDDEEKEALLSGSDAEYFVAHGRVIKKWVLIRIQDSADIERFIPFIEASYNRAMK
;
A
#
# COMPACT_ATOMS: atom_id res chain seq x y z
N MET A 1 -4.26 -18.47 3.51
CA MET A 1 -5.36 -17.53 3.19
C MET A 1 -4.90 -16.60 2.08
N PRO A 2 -5.79 -16.16 1.18
CA PRO A 2 -5.44 -15.11 0.22
C PRO A 2 -5.03 -13.84 0.98
N TYR A 3 -4.12 -13.04 0.42
CA TYR A 3 -3.74 -11.77 1.04
C TYR A 3 -4.86 -10.73 0.98
N TYR A 4 -5.86 -10.92 0.11
CA TYR A 4 -6.97 -10.01 -0.12
C TYR A 4 -8.29 -10.79 -0.33
N THR A 5 -9.39 -10.30 0.25
CA THR A 5 -10.76 -10.70 -0.05
C THR A 5 -11.62 -9.44 -0.22
N GLU A 6 -12.42 -9.40 -1.30
CA GLU A 6 -13.26 -8.22 -1.58
C GLU A 6 -14.26 -7.97 -0.45
N SER A 7 -14.84 -9.02 0.13
CA SER A 7 -15.81 -8.90 1.22
C SER A 7 -15.26 -8.24 2.48
N GLU A 8 -13.95 -8.34 2.75
CA GLU A 8 -13.32 -7.71 3.92
C GLU A 8 -12.73 -6.34 3.58
N SER A 9 -12.29 -6.14 2.34
CA SER A 9 -11.45 -5.00 1.95
C SER A 9 -12.12 -4.01 1.01
N GLN A 10 -13.40 -4.21 0.65
CA GLN A 10 -14.11 -3.34 -0.30
C GLN A 10 -14.04 -1.86 0.10
N GLN A 11 -14.35 -1.52 1.35
CA GLN A 11 -14.37 -0.12 1.81
C GLN A 11 -12.96 0.51 1.77
N LEU A 12 -11.95 -0.26 2.18
CA LEU A 12 -10.55 0.14 2.07
C LEU A 12 -10.15 0.39 0.62
N ARG A 13 -10.52 -0.53 -0.29
CA ARG A 13 -10.25 -0.42 -1.72
C ARG A 13 -10.89 0.82 -2.31
N GLU A 14 -12.18 1.04 -2.06
CA GLU A 14 -12.92 2.16 -2.63
C GLU A 14 -12.32 3.49 -2.18
N LYS A 15 -12.09 3.68 -0.88
CA LYS A 15 -11.46 4.90 -0.35
C LYS A 15 -10.03 5.10 -0.86
N PHE A 16 -9.25 4.03 -0.97
CA PHE A 16 -7.90 4.11 -1.55
C PHE A 16 -7.95 4.51 -3.03
N GLU A 17 -8.88 3.93 -3.79
CA GLU A 17 -9.04 4.19 -5.22
C GLU A 17 -9.55 5.60 -5.52
N GLU A 18 -10.43 6.16 -4.69
CA GLU A 18 -10.83 7.56 -4.77
C GLU A 18 -9.63 8.52 -4.72
N ILE A 19 -8.59 8.15 -3.98
CA ILE A 19 -7.38 8.95 -3.82
C ILE A 19 -6.44 8.74 -5.00
N VAL A 20 -6.05 7.50 -5.30
CA VAL A 20 -4.89 7.24 -6.18
C VAL A 20 -5.24 7.04 -7.65
N VAL A 21 -6.44 6.57 -7.98
CA VAL A 21 -6.82 6.30 -9.39
C VAL A 21 -6.82 7.58 -10.25
N PRO A 22 -7.21 8.76 -9.73
CA PRO A 22 -7.11 10.01 -10.47
C PRO A 22 -5.67 10.48 -10.75
N TRP A 23 -4.66 9.91 -10.08
CA TRP A 23 -3.28 10.38 -10.21
C TRP A 23 -2.71 10.00 -11.59
N PRO A 24 -1.83 10.85 -12.18
CA PRO A 24 -1.25 10.60 -13.48
C PRO A 24 -0.53 9.25 -13.57
N GLU A 25 -0.74 8.53 -14.67
CA GLU A 25 -0.05 7.27 -14.99
C GLU A 25 -0.26 6.13 -13.99
N VAL A 26 -1.21 6.27 -13.05
CA VAL A 26 -1.61 5.17 -12.17
C VAL A 26 -2.39 4.12 -12.96
N THR A 27 -1.97 2.88 -12.79
CA THR A 27 -2.63 1.70 -13.36
C THR A 27 -2.97 0.73 -12.24
N LYS A 28 -4.16 0.13 -12.32
CA LYS A 28 -4.63 -0.92 -11.43
C LYS A 28 -4.52 -2.27 -12.12
N LYS A 29 -3.92 -3.25 -11.44
CA LYS A 29 -3.89 -4.65 -11.86
C LYS A 29 -4.12 -5.56 -10.65
N THR A 30 -4.64 -6.76 -10.90
CA THR A 30 -4.69 -7.80 -9.87
C THR A 30 -3.41 -8.62 -9.93
N MET A 31 -2.64 -8.63 -8.85
CA MET A 31 -1.44 -9.47 -8.71
C MET A 31 -1.54 -10.25 -7.40
N PHE A 32 -1.23 -11.54 -7.45
CA PHE A 32 -1.35 -12.44 -6.29
C PHE A 32 -2.74 -12.42 -5.61
N GLY A 33 -3.80 -12.21 -6.41
CA GLY A 33 -5.18 -12.10 -5.92
C GLY A 33 -5.51 -10.77 -5.24
N SER A 34 -4.61 -9.79 -5.28
CA SER A 34 -4.73 -8.51 -4.58
C SER A 34 -4.74 -7.32 -5.56
N PRO A 35 -5.58 -6.29 -5.35
CA PRO A 35 -5.49 -5.03 -6.08
C PRO A 35 -4.10 -4.40 -5.89
N THR A 36 -3.40 -4.16 -6.98
CA THR A 36 -2.06 -3.61 -7.00
C THR A 36 -1.99 -2.42 -7.94
N TYR A 37 -1.33 -1.36 -7.49
CA TYR A 37 -1.28 -0.06 -8.14
C TYR A 37 0.16 0.26 -8.51
N SER A 38 0.33 0.68 -9.75
CA SER A 38 1.63 0.99 -10.33
C SER A 38 1.58 2.33 -11.04
N ALA A 39 2.65 3.09 -10.95
CA ALA A 39 2.87 4.30 -11.73
C ALA A 39 4.04 4.03 -12.68
N ARG A 40 3.90 4.32 -13.98
CA ARG A 40 4.93 3.99 -15.00
C ARG A 40 5.40 2.54 -15.01
N GLY A 41 4.54 1.61 -14.59
CA GLY A 41 4.86 0.18 -14.49
C GLY A 41 5.60 -0.21 -13.21
N THR A 42 5.97 0.74 -12.35
CA THR A 42 6.56 0.49 -11.03
C THR A 42 5.46 0.41 -9.97
N ILE A 43 5.39 -0.71 -9.25
CA ILE A 43 4.45 -0.88 -8.14
C ILE A 43 4.79 0.15 -7.07
N PHE A 44 3.78 0.86 -6.57
CA PHE A 44 3.90 1.75 -5.41
C PHE A 44 3.01 1.31 -4.24
N ALA A 45 1.87 0.67 -4.53
CA ALA A 45 0.95 0.20 -3.50
C ALA A 45 0.27 -1.13 -3.85
N MET A 46 -0.07 -1.93 -2.84
CA MET A 46 -0.87 -3.15 -2.98
C MET A 46 -1.80 -3.28 -1.77
N LEU A 47 -3.07 -3.61 -1.99
CA LEU A 47 -4.03 -3.81 -0.91
C LEU A 47 -3.98 -5.24 -0.40
N VAL A 48 -4.10 -5.39 0.92
CA VAL A 48 -4.28 -6.66 1.60
C VAL A 48 -5.38 -6.52 2.65
N ASN A 49 -5.84 -7.63 3.21
CA ASN A 49 -6.84 -7.59 4.28
C ASN A 49 -6.28 -6.81 5.47
N GLY A 50 -7.00 -5.74 5.84
CA GLY A 50 -6.66 -4.85 6.94
C GLY A 50 -5.42 -3.99 6.70
N GLY A 51 -5.02 -3.71 5.45
CA GLY A 51 -3.88 -2.83 5.23
C GLY A 51 -3.46 -2.55 3.78
N ILE A 52 -2.44 -1.70 3.68
CA ILE A 52 -1.83 -1.24 2.43
C ILE A 52 -0.33 -1.51 2.50
N ILE A 53 0.21 -2.20 1.50
CA ILE A 53 1.65 -2.39 1.34
C ILE A 53 2.19 -1.26 0.47
N LEU A 54 3.15 -0.50 0.97
CA LEU A 54 3.92 0.47 0.21
C LEU A 54 5.28 -0.12 -0.16
N SER A 55 5.67 0.05 -1.42
CA SER A 55 6.84 -0.64 -1.98
C SER A 55 7.98 0.29 -2.40
N GLN A 56 7.73 1.60 -2.52
CA GLN A 56 8.72 2.59 -2.93
C GLN A 56 8.97 3.60 -1.82
N LEU A 57 9.45 3.14 -0.67
CA LEU A 57 9.85 4.02 0.42
C LEU A 57 11.37 4.06 0.56
N ASP A 58 11.92 5.22 0.94
CA ASP A 58 13.29 5.30 1.43
C ASP A 58 13.40 4.90 2.90
N ASP A 59 14.61 5.00 3.47
CA ASP A 59 14.87 4.51 4.81
C ASP A 59 14.28 5.44 5.89
N GLU A 60 14.24 6.76 5.65
CA GLU A 60 13.62 7.72 6.58
C GLU A 60 12.10 7.52 6.64
N GLU A 61 11.44 7.37 5.48
CA GLU A 61 10.00 7.10 5.40
C GLU A 61 9.63 5.75 6.03
N LYS A 62 10.46 4.71 5.85
CA LYS A 62 10.28 3.41 6.52
C LYS A 62 10.40 3.55 8.02
N GLU A 63 11.46 4.20 8.52
CA GLU A 63 11.67 4.39 9.95
C GLU A 63 10.52 5.17 10.58
N ALA A 64 10.03 6.23 9.92
CA ALA A 64 8.88 6.99 10.38
C ALA A 64 7.63 6.12 10.54
N LEU A 65 7.29 5.29 9.54
CA LEU A 65 6.15 4.38 9.63
C LEU A 65 6.34 3.32 10.72
N LEU A 66 7.52 2.67 10.74
CA LEU A 66 7.83 1.56 11.65
C LEU A 66 8.03 1.99 13.10
N SER A 67 8.18 3.28 13.36
CA SER A 67 8.20 3.82 14.73
C SER A 67 6.83 3.77 15.41
N GLY A 68 5.75 3.67 14.63
CA GLY A 68 4.39 3.50 15.13
C GLY A 68 3.97 2.03 15.32
N SER A 69 2.80 1.82 15.92
CA SER A 69 2.17 0.49 16.06
C SER A 69 1.47 0.01 14.80
N ASP A 70 1.29 0.90 13.83
CA ASP A 70 0.38 0.69 12.70
C ASP A 70 1.14 0.22 11.44
N ALA A 71 2.43 -0.10 11.54
CA ALA A 71 3.22 -0.55 10.40
C ALA A 71 4.24 -1.63 10.76
N GLU A 72 4.51 -2.51 9.80
CA GLU A 72 5.51 -3.55 9.91
C GLU A 72 6.13 -3.85 8.54
N TYR A 73 7.27 -4.53 8.50
CA TYR A 73 7.77 -5.04 7.22
C TYR A 73 6.85 -6.12 6.67
N PHE A 74 6.61 -6.07 5.35
CA PHE A 74 5.81 -7.09 4.70
C PHE A 74 6.50 -8.46 4.74
N VAL A 75 5.73 -9.51 5.04
CA VAL A 75 6.21 -10.90 5.06
C VAL A 75 5.51 -11.68 3.95
N ALA A 76 6.27 -12.19 2.99
CA ALA A 76 5.77 -13.07 1.95
C ALA A 76 6.36 -14.48 2.12
N HIS A 77 5.51 -15.50 2.17
CA HIS A 77 5.93 -16.91 2.27
C HIS A 77 6.96 -17.17 3.39
N GLY A 78 6.77 -16.54 4.55
CA GLY A 78 7.67 -16.68 5.71
C GLY A 78 8.98 -15.92 5.62
N ARG A 79 9.17 -15.05 4.61
CA ARG A 79 10.36 -14.20 4.46
C ARG A 79 9.98 -12.73 4.55
N VAL A 80 10.73 -11.99 5.36
CA VAL A 80 10.60 -10.53 5.49
C VAL A 80 11.14 -9.85 4.23
N ILE A 81 10.30 -9.09 3.55
CA ILE A 81 10.68 -8.22 2.43
C ILE A 81 10.91 -6.82 2.98
N LYS A 82 12.14 -6.53 3.43
CA LYS A 82 12.50 -5.25 4.07
C LYS A 82 12.32 -4.01 3.19
N LYS A 83 12.11 -4.20 1.88
CA LYS A 83 11.84 -3.10 0.95
C LYS A 83 10.40 -2.60 1.06
N TRP A 84 9.47 -3.43 1.55
CA TRP A 84 8.05 -3.16 1.53
C TRP A 84 7.52 -3.06 2.96
N VAL A 85 6.72 -2.04 3.20
CA VAL A 85 6.10 -1.78 4.51
C VAL A 85 4.61 -2.01 4.38
N LEU A 86 4.07 -2.84 5.25
CA LEU A 86 2.63 -3.02 5.43
C LEU A 86 2.16 -2.02 6.49
N ILE A 87 1.25 -1.13 6.09
CA ILE A 87 0.50 -0.26 6.99
C ILE A 87 -0.83 -0.95 7.31
N ARG A 88 -1.15 -1.08 8.59
CA ARG A 88 -2.41 -1.61 9.10
C ARG A 88 -3.46 -0.51 9.10
N ILE A 89 -4.61 -0.82 8.49
CA ILE A 89 -5.75 0.08 8.40
C ILE A 89 -6.93 -0.62 9.07
N GLN A 90 -7.40 -0.06 10.19
CA GLN A 90 -8.53 -0.59 10.94
C GLN A 90 -9.85 0.00 10.42
N ASP A 91 -9.86 1.30 10.16
CA ASP A 91 -10.95 2.03 9.51
C ASP A 91 -10.45 2.62 8.19
N SER A 92 -11.24 2.57 7.11
CA SER A 92 -10.84 3.17 5.83
C SER A 92 -10.59 4.68 5.93
N ALA A 93 -11.18 5.36 6.92
CA ALA A 93 -10.88 6.76 7.23
C ALA A 93 -9.41 6.98 7.69
N ASP A 94 -8.76 5.97 8.28
CA ASP A 94 -7.37 6.06 8.73
C ASP A 94 -6.38 6.28 7.57
N ILE A 95 -6.77 5.97 6.32
CA ILE A 95 -5.94 6.18 5.14
C ILE A 95 -5.42 7.62 5.06
N GLU A 96 -6.22 8.59 5.51
CA GLU A 96 -5.86 10.02 5.46
C GLU A 96 -4.57 10.32 6.21
N ARG A 97 -4.29 9.60 7.30
CA ARG A 97 -3.03 9.71 8.07
C ARG A 97 -1.80 9.26 7.28
N PHE A 98 -2.00 8.39 6.29
CA PHE A 98 -0.93 7.75 5.53
C PHE A 98 -0.77 8.32 4.11
N ILE A 99 -1.60 9.29 3.71
CA ILE A 99 -1.50 9.95 2.39
C ILE A 99 -0.08 10.42 2.08
N PRO A 100 0.65 11.10 3.00
CA PRO A 100 2.02 11.54 2.70
C PRO A 100 2.97 10.40 2.29
N PHE A 101 2.81 9.22 2.89
CA PHE A 101 3.62 8.04 2.55
C PHE A 101 3.15 7.36 1.25
N ILE A 102 1.84 7.36 0.98
CA ILE A 102 1.27 6.86 -0.28
C ILE A 102 1.77 7.74 -1.44
N GLU A 103 1.73 9.07 -1.29
CA GLU A 103 2.25 10.04 -2.24
C GLU A 103 3.76 9.89 -2.44
N ALA A 104 4.53 9.72 -1.36
CA ALA A 104 5.96 9.46 -1.46
C ALA A 104 6.27 8.20 -2.28
N SER A 105 5.55 7.11 -2.00
CA SER A 105 5.68 5.85 -2.75
C SER A 105 5.33 6.04 -4.23
N TYR A 106 4.23 6.74 -4.53
CA TYR A 106 3.82 7.08 -5.89
C TYR A 106 4.86 7.94 -6.63
N ASN A 107 5.32 9.03 -6.01
CA ASN A 107 6.29 9.95 -6.59
C ASN A 107 7.62 9.27 -6.89
N ARG A 108 8.02 8.29 -6.07
CA ARG A 108 9.22 7.48 -6.32
C ARG A 108 9.01 6.46 -7.43
N ALA A 109 7.81 5.88 -7.57
CA ALA A 109 7.45 5.04 -8.72
C ALA A 109 7.39 5.81 -10.06
N MET A 110 7.14 7.12 -10.02
CA MET A 110 7.10 7.99 -11.19
C MET A 110 8.48 8.37 -11.75
N LYS A 111 9.56 8.11 -11.01
CA LYS A 111 10.95 8.40 -11.42
C LYS A 111 11.49 7.32 -12.35
#